data_AF-A0A166HAD8-F1
#
_entry.id   AF-A0A166HAD8-F1
#
_cell.length_a   1.000
_cell.length_b   1.000
_cell.length_c   1.000
_cell.angle_alpha   90.00
_cell.angle_beta   90.00
_cell.angle_gamma   90.00
#
_symmetry.space_group_name_H-M   'P 1'
#
loop_
_entity.id
_entity.type
_entity.pdbx_description
1 polymer ?
#
loop_
_entity_poly.entity_id
_entity_poly.type
_entity_poly.pdbx_seq_one_letter_code
_entity_poly.pdbx_strand_id
1 'polypeptide(L)'
;MGSYVHLTVHVTRDMHPVFCADATLPDTGFDLRVEDVTRAQFEALAARTGRTLADVPGASRSSPAEWHHALAGKMVALDTLLAMLPGSIWFFLDLVCGSSPNGPALNDAVDAILRVVYRTYTPTDSRRKIVFGSSVPDVCMAINWKQPNYPVFYILYGRKYGITSEDWRLVSLDAAVEFARSNNLLGVLVQGELLATAPSLANAVREAGLLVGACCTDYGVLSALEGDGVPDAVVHGGVLNFQDHSGRT
;
A
#
# COMPACT_ATOMS: atom_id res chain seq x y z
N MET A 1 13.66 6.29 -13.36
CA MET A 1 12.23 6.00 -13.10
C MET A 1 12.13 4.81 -12.15
N GLY A 2 11.13 4.82 -11.27
CA GLY A 2 10.97 3.81 -10.22
C GLY A 2 9.62 3.12 -10.28
N SER A 3 9.66 1.79 -10.41
CA SER A 3 8.48 0.93 -10.35
C SER A 3 8.52 0.13 -9.06
N TYR A 4 7.44 0.16 -8.30
CA TYR A 4 7.33 -0.47 -6.99
C TYR A 4 6.24 -1.52 -7.04
N VAL A 5 6.53 -2.75 -6.60
CA VAL A 5 5.48 -3.76 -6.41
C VAL A 5 4.59 -3.36 -5.24
N HIS A 6 3.28 -3.32 -5.46
CA HIS A 6 2.30 -3.02 -4.40
C HIS A 6 2.08 -4.26 -3.55
N LEU A 7 2.31 -4.14 -2.25
CA LEU A 7 2.16 -5.20 -1.27
C LEU A 7 1.20 -4.74 -0.18
N THR A 8 0.06 -5.42 -0.07
CA THR A 8 -0.89 -5.20 1.02
C THR A 8 -0.43 -5.94 2.26
N VAL A 9 -0.21 -5.20 3.35
CA VAL A 9 0.34 -5.72 4.60
C VAL A 9 -0.69 -5.57 5.71
N HIS A 10 -0.89 -6.68 6.42
CA HIS A 10 -1.74 -6.79 7.59
C HIS A 10 -0.92 -7.22 8.80
N VAL A 11 -1.53 -7.17 9.98
CA VAL A 11 -0.93 -7.70 11.22
C VAL A 11 -1.92 -8.68 11.84
N THR A 12 -1.42 -9.87 12.18
CA THR A 12 -2.19 -10.89 12.89
C THR A 12 -2.48 -10.49 14.33
N ARG A 13 -3.42 -11.19 14.98
CA ARG A 13 -3.81 -10.96 16.38
C ARG A 13 -2.63 -10.98 17.36
N ASP A 14 -1.63 -11.80 17.07
CA ASP A 14 -0.42 -11.99 17.86
C ASP A 14 0.77 -11.14 17.37
N MET A 15 0.49 -10.01 16.71
CA MET A 15 1.49 -8.99 16.33
C MET A 15 2.51 -9.41 15.25
N HIS A 16 2.13 -10.31 14.34
CA HIS A 16 3.00 -10.69 13.23
C HIS A 16 2.54 -10.04 11.91
N PRO A 17 3.40 -9.24 11.27
CA PRO A 17 3.13 -8.71 9.94
C PRO A 17 3.06 -9.82 8.89
N VAL A 18 2.02 -9.77 8.06
CA VAL A 18 1.80 -10.72 6.96
C VAL A 18 1.37 -9.98 5.70
N PHE A 19 1.75 -10.54 4.55
CA PHE A 19 1.24 -10.16 3.24
C PHE A 19 0.01 -11.00 2.91
N CYS A 20 -1.07 -10.31 2.53
CA CYS A 20 -2.26 -10.90 1.96
C CYS A 20 -2.98 -9.83 1.12
N ALA A 21 -3.41 -10.17 -0.09
CA ALA A 21 -4.13 -9.21 -0.94
C ALA A 21 -5.50 -8.82 -0.36
N ASP A 22 -6.16 -9.77 0.31
CA ASP A 22 -7.50 -9.63 0.86
C ASP A 22 -7.45 -9.58 2.40
N ALA A 23 -8.28 -8.72 2.99
CA ALA A 23 -8.38 -8.63 4.45
C ALA A 23 -9.14 -9.81 5.08
N THR A 24 -10.05 -10.42 4.32
CA THR A 24 -10.86 -11.58 4.75
C THR A 24 -10.17 -12.87 4.33
N LEU A 25 -10.08 -13.82 5.27
CA LEU A 25 -9.42 -15.10 5.07
C LEU A 25 -10.33 -16.08 4.31
N PRO A 26 -9.81 -16.75 3.27
CA PRO A 26 -10.59 -17.69 2.47
C PRO A 26 -10.84 -19.01 3.20
N ASP A 27 -11.89 -19.74 2.77
CA ASP A 27 -12.15 -21.14 3.13
C ASP A 27 -12.17 -21.43 4.64
N THR A 28 -12.65 -20.47 5.42
CA THR A 28 -12.84 -20.61 6.87
C THR A 28 -14.27 -20.98 7.26
N GLY A 29 -15.25 -20.74 6.37
CA GLY A 29 -16.68 -20.90 6.66
C GLY A 29 -17.27 -19.78 7.53
N PHE A 30 -16.46 -18.76 7.85
CA PHE A 30 -16.81 -17.60 8.68
C PHE A 30 -16.17 -16.32 8.08
N ASP A 31 -16.68 -15.15 8.42
CA ASP A 31 -16.07 -13.88 7.98
C ASP A 31 -14.85 -13.50 8.86
N LEU A 32 -13.84 -14.37 8.90
CA LEU A 32 -12.60 -14.15 9.65
C LEU A 32 -11.66 -13.22 8.89
N ARG A 33 -11.08 -12.24 9.59
CA ARG A 33 -10.05 -11.36 9.05
C ARG A 33 -8.65 -11.79 9.49
N VAL A 34 -7.63 -11.25 8.83
CA VAL A 34 -6.23 -11.47 9.21
C VAL A 34 -5.96 -11.06 10.66
N GLU A 35 -6.59 -9.99 11.12
CA GLU A 35 -6.45 -9.45 12.49
C GLU A 35 -7.06 -10.36 13.57
N ASP A 36 -7.88 -11.35 13.20
CA ASP A 36 -8.55 -12.26 14.15
C ASP A 36 -7.76 -13.54 14.45
N VAL A 37 -6.75 -13.86 13.64
CA VAL A 37 -5.98 -15.11 13.73
C VAL A 37 -4.55 -14.89 14.20
N THR A 38 -3.91 -15.93 14.72
CA THR A 38 -2.46 -15.90 15.01
C THR A 38 -1.63 -16.19 13.75
N ARG A 39 -0.33 -15.87 13.78
CA ARG A 39 0.60 -16.24 12.68
C ARG A 39 0.53 -17.72 12.33
N ALA A 40 0.56 -18.58 13.34
CA ALA A 40 0.52 -20.04 13.14
C ALA A 40 -0.79 -20.48 12.47
N GLN A 41 -1.93 -19.90 12.84
CA GLN A 41 -3.22 -20.19 12.21
C GLN A 41 -3.26 -19.67 10.76
N PHE A 42 -2.73 -18.47 10.52
CA PHE A 42 -2.61 -17.89 9.19
C PHE A 42 -1.75 -18.75 8.25
N GLU A 43 -0.57 -19.17 8.70
CA GLU A 43 0.34 -20.04 7.93
C GLU A 43 -0.24 -21.43 7.70
N ALA A 44 -0.91 -22.01 8.70
CA ALA A 44 -1.61 -23.30 8.54
C ALA A 44 -2.75 -23.21 7.51
N LEU A 45 -3.51 -22.10 7.52
CA LEU A 45 -4.54 -21.86 6.52
C LEU A 45 -3.92 -21.72 5.12
N ALA A 46 -2.87 -20.91 4.99
CA ALA A 46 -2.15 -20.73 3.73
C ALA A 46 -1.65 -22.07 3.15
N ALA A 47 -1.12 -22.95 3.99
CA ALA A 47 -0.69 -24.30 3.61
C ALA A 47 -1.87 -25.16 3.14
N ARG A 48 -2.98 -25.17 3.90
CA ARG A 48 -4.19 -25.93 3.58
C ARG A 48 -4.83 -25.51 2.26
N THR A 49 -4.80 -24.23 1.93
CA THR A 49 -5.41 -23.68 0.72
C THR A 49 -4.44 -23.58 -0.47
N GLY A 50 -3.20 -24.05 -0.35
CA GLY A 50 -2.19 -23.94 -1.43
C GLY A 50 -1.75 -22.50 -1.74
N ARG A 51 -1.86 -21.58 -0.77
CA ARG A 51 -1.57 -20.15 -0.91
C ARG A 51 -0.18 -19.77 -0.40
N THR A 52 0.73 -20.74 -0.25
CA THR A 52 2.12 -20.52 0.18
C THR A 52 3.02 -20.09 -0.98
N LEU A 53 4.27 -19.75 -0.68
CA LEU A 53 5.29 -19.41 -1.69
C LEU A 53 6.00 -20.62 -2.32
N ALA A 54 5.60 -21.87 -2.02
CA ALA A 54 6.33 -23.06 -2.47
C ALA A 54 6.48 -23.13 -4.00
N ASP A 55 5.47 -22.67 -4.72
CA ASP A 55 5.37 -22.66 -6.19
C ASP A 55 5.83 -21.33 -6.81
N VAL A 56 6.46 -20.45 -6.02
CA VAL A 56 6.95 -19.13 -6.45
C VAL A 56 8.49 -19.18 -6.61
N PRO A 57 9.03 -19.57 -7.79
CA PRO A 57 10.48 -19.64 -7.99
C PRO A 57 11.11 -18.24 -8.02
N GLY A 58 11.79 -17.83 -6.95
CA GLY A 58 12.23 -16.45 -6.77
C GLY A 58 13.27 -15.94 -7.79
N ALA A 59 14.03 -16.83 -8.42
CA ALA A 59 15.15 -16.46 -9.31
C ALA A 59 14.74 -16.05 -10.74
N SER A 60 13.54 -16.42 -11.20
CA SER A 60 13.14 -16.18 -12.60
C SER A 60 12.44 -14.84 -12.83
N ARG A 61 12.14 -14.07 -11.78
CA ARG A 61 11.33 -12.83 -11.89
C ARG A 61 12.20 -11.59 -11.85
N SER A 62 12.03 -10.74 -12.84
CA SER A 62 12.85 -9.55 -13.03
C SER A 62 12.07 -8.25 -12.87
N SER A 63 10.74 -8.28 -13.05
CA SER A 63 9.90 -7.08 -13.03
C SER A 63 8.93 -7.02 -11.83
N PRO A 64 8.59 -5.82 -11.31
CA PRO A 64 7.59 -5.66 -10.26
C PRO A 64 6.21 -6.26 -10.61
N ALA A 65 5.82 -6.24 -11.90
CA ALA A 65 4.55 -6.80 -12.36
C ALA A 65 4.53 -8.34 -12.30
N GLU A 66 5.62 -9.01 -12.68
CA GLU A 66 5.77 -10.47 -12.51
C GLU A 66 5.69 -10.87 -11.04
N TRP A 67 6.30 -10.07 -10.16
CA TRP A 67 6.22 -10.26 -8.72
C TRP A 67 4.79 -10.10 -8.20
N HIS A 68 4.10 -9.02 -8.60
CA HIS A 68 2.70 -8.84 -8.23
C HIS A 68 1.83 -10.02 -8.66
N HIS A 69 1.94 -10.45 -9.92
CA HIS A 69 1.15 -11.56 -10.44
C HIS A 69 1.43 -12.87 -9.71
N ALA A 70 2.69 -13.17 -9.38
CA ALA A 70 3.05 -14.39 -8.68
C ALA A 70 2.66 -14.40 -7.20
N LEU A 71 2.52 -13.22 -6.59
CA LEU A 71 2.04 -13.06 -5.22
C LEU A 71 0.51 -12.99 -5.15
N ALA A 72 -0.19 -12.93 -6.29
CA ALA A 72 -1.64 -12.88 -6.32
C ALA A 72 -2.25 -14.08 -5.60
N GLY A 73 -3.12 -13.80 -4.63
CA GLY A 73 -3.80 -14.83 -3.82
C GLY A 73 -2.90 -15.56 -2.81
N LYS A 74 -1.62 -15.21 -2.70
CA LYS A 74 -0.70 -15.80 -1.71
C LYS A 74 -0.88 -15.19 -0.33
N MET A 75 -0.55 -15.97 0.69
CA MET A 75 -0.66 -15.65 2.11
C MET A 75 0.68 -15.98 2.77
N VAL A 76 1.43 -14.95 3.19
CA VAL A 76 2.83 -15.11 3.57
C VAL A 76 3.18 -14.21 4.74
N ALA A 77 4.02 -14.68 5.67
CA ALA A 77 4.65 -13.79 6.64
C ALA A 77 5.54 -12.74 5.94
N LEU A 78 5.47 -11.50 6.42
CA LEU A 78 6.17 -10.38 5.77
C LEU A 78 7.68 -10.58 5.77
N ASP A 79 8.24 -11.13 6.85
CA ASP A 79 9.67 -11.43 6.97
C ASP A 79 10.17 -12.35 5.86
N THR A 80 9.44 -13.44 5.62
CA THR A 80 9.70 -14.44 4.59
C THR A 80 9.61 -13.83 3.20
N LEU A 81 8.57 -13.03 2.94
CA LEU A 81 8.38 -12.37 1.66
C LEU A 81 9.53 -11.38 1.38
N LEU A 82 9.84 -10.53 2.34
CA LEU A 82 10.86 -9.50 2.21
C LEU A 82 12.27 -10.10 2.02
N ALA A 83 12.57 -11.24 2.65
CA ALA A 83 13.81 -11.97 2.47
C ALA A 83 13.92 -12.64 1.09
N MET A 84 12.79 -12.96 0.46
CA MET A 84 12.73 -13.64 -0.83
C MET A 84 12.81 -12.67 -2.03
N LEU A 85 12.38 -11.42 -1.86
CA LEU A 85 12.40 -10.41 -2.93
C LEU A 85 13.84 -9.91 -3.23
N PRO A 86 14.33 -9.98 -4.49
CA PRO A 86 15.66 -9.51 -4.87
C PRO A 86 15.87 -8.01 -4.62
N GLY A 87 17.06 -7.58 -4.18
CA GLY A 87 17.35 -6.16 -3.84
C GLY A 87 17.02 -5.13 -4.94
N SER A 88 16.99 -5.54 -6.20
CA SER A 88 16.57 -4.73 -7.36
C SER A 88 15.08 -4.38 -7.39
N ILE A 89 14.24 -5.16 -6.71
CA ILE A 89 12.79 -4.93 -6.62
C ILE A 89 12.50 -3.93 -5.52
N TRP A 90 11.80 -2.86 -5.90
CA TRP A 90 11.30 -1.84 -4.99
C TRP A 90 9.85 -2.14 -4.67
N PHE A 91 9.36 -1.71 -3.51
CA PHE A 91 8.00 -2.06 -3.08
C PHE A 91 7.31 -0.90 -2.38
N PHE A 92 6.00 -0.87 -2.59
CA PHE A 92 5.04 0.01 -1.98
C PHE A 92 4.27 -0.80 -0.94
N LEU A 93 4.49 -0.53 0.34
CA LEU A 93 3.79 -1.21 1.44
C LEU A 93 2.51 -0.45 1.78
N ASP A 94 1.38 -1.04 1.43
CA ASP A 94 0.04 -0.55 1.78
C ASP A 94 -0.41 -1.23 3.08
N LEU A 95 -0.41 -0.45 4.16
CA LEU A 95 -0.67 -0.95 5.51
C LEU A 95 -2.16 -0.88 5.81
N VAL A 96 -2.76 -2.04 6.08
CA VAL A 96 -4.16 -2.18 6.47
C VAL A 96 -4.20 -2.67 7.91
N CYS A 97 -4.29 -1.74 8.86
CA CYS A 97 -4.23 -1.99 10.30
C CYS A 97 -5.30 -1.17 11.04
N GLY A 98 -5.78 -1.69 12.17
CA GLY A 98 -6.72 -0.97 13.05
C GLY A 98 -8.17 -0.98 12.55
N SER A 99 -8.55 -1.93 11.69
CA SER A 99 -9.89 -2.03 11.11
C SER A 99 -10.87 -2.86 11.96
N SER A 100 -10.38 -3.62 12.94
CA SER A 100 -11.19 -4.31 13.96
C SER A 100 -10.96 -3.72 15.34
N PRO A 101 -12.03 -3.55 16.15
CA PRO A 101 -11.91 -3.16 17.55
C PRO A 101 -11.16 -4.20 18.40
N ASN A 102 -11.10 -5.46 17.94
CA ASN A 102 -10.37 -6.54 18.61
C ASN A 102 -8.98 -6.78 18.00
N GLY A 103 -8.61 -5.99 16.99
CA GLY A 103 -7.32 -6.07 16.33
C GLY A 103 -6.19 -5.53 17.20
N PRO A 104 -4.94 -5.74 16.78
CA PRO A 104 -3.78 -5.19 17.46
C PRO A 104 -3.85 -3.66 17.52
N ALA A 105 -3.36 -3.07 18.62
CA ALA A 105 -3.29 -1.63 18.75
C ALA A 105 -2.46 -1.05 17.59
N LEU A 106 -3.01 -0.03 16.91
CA LEU A 106 -2.46 0.54 15.68
C LEU A 106 -0.97 0.88 15.81
N ASN A 107 -0.58 1.51 16.92
CA ASN A 107 0.80 1.90 17.16
C ASN A 107 1.74 0.69 17.24
N ASP A 108 1.34 -0.35 17.96
CA ASP A 108 2.14 -1.57 18.10
C ASP A 108 2.21 -2.33 16.78
N ALA A 109 1.13 -2.30 15.99
CA ALA A 109 1.07 -2.93 14.67
C ALA A 109 2.05 -2.27 13.70
N VAL A 110 2.07 -0.93 13.67
CA VAL A 110 3.06 -0.16 12.89
C VAL A 110 4.47 -0.48 13.38
N ASP A 111 4.73 -0.57 14.69
CA ASP A 111 6.05 -0.95 15.21
C ASP A 111 6.48 -2.36 14.78
N ALA A 112 5.55 -3.32 14.78
CA ALA A 112 5.83 -4.67 14.33
C ALA A 112 6.25 -4.70 12.85
N ILE A 113 5.55 -3.96 11.99
CA ILE A 113 5.87 -3.87 10.56
C ILE A 113 7.23 -3.21 10.34
N LEU A 114 7.47 -2.04 10.94
CA LEU A 114 8.73 -1.33 10.80
C LEU A 114 9.91 -2.17 11.31
N ARG A 115 9.73 -2.90 12.42
CA ARG A 115 10.73 -3.82 12.95
C ARG A 115 11.08 -4.93 11.96
N VAL A 116 10.09 -5.50 11.27
CA VAL A 116 10.34 -6.50 10.22
C VAL A 116 11.09 -5.88 9.06
N VAL A 117 10.64 -4.74 8.54
CA VAL A 117 11.29 -4.04 7.41
C VAL A 117 12.76 -3.72 7.70
N TYR A 118 13.05 -3.14 8.88
CA TYR A 118 14.42 -2.76 9.24
C TYR A 118 15.32 -3.95 9.62
N ARG A 119 14.76 -5.06 10.12
CA ARG A 119 15.55 -6.26 10.37
C ARG A 119 15.94 -6.96 9.08
N THR A 120 15.04 -7.00 8.10
CA THR A 120 15.30 -7.67 6.83
C THR A 120 16.27 -6.87 5.96
N TYR A 121 16.29 -5.53 6.05
CA TYR A 121 17.21 -4.68 5.30
C TYR A 121 18.20 -4.00 6.22
N THR A 122 19.43 -4.53 6.27
CA THR A 122 20.52 -3.94 7.03
C THR A 122 21.06 -2.67 6.34
N PRO A 123 21.67 -1.73 7.08
CA PRO A 123 22.21 -0.48 6.50
C PRO A 123 23.33 -0.67 5.47
N THR A 124 23.90 -1.88 5.35
CA THR A 124 24.99 -2.20 4.40
C THR A 124 24.49 -2.55 3.01
N ASP A 125 23.23 -2.94 2.86
CA ASP A 125 22.62 -3.03 1.54
C ASP A 125 22.37 -1.63 1.00
N SER A 126 22.64 -1.40 -0.29
CA SER A 126 22.23 -0.17 -0.97
C SER A 126 20.78 0.13 -0.60
N ARG A 127 20.52 1.29 0.02
CA ARG A 127 19.24 1.64 0.66
C ARG A 127 18.07 1.25 -0.24
N ARG A 128 17.39 0.16 0.15
CA ARG A 128 16.26 -0.37 -0.61
C ARG A 128 15.21 0.72 -0.76
N LYS A 129 14.64 0.86 -1.95
CA LYS A 129 13.62 1.87 -2.22
C LYS A 129 12.28 1.34 -1.74
N ILE A 130 11.73 2.00 -0.74
CA ILE A 130 10.47 1.65 -0.07
C ILE A 130 9.60 2.89 -0.08
N VAL A 131 8.33 2.71 -0.42
CA VAL A 131 7.28 3.71 -0.23
C VAL A 131 6.25 3.08 0.71
N PHE A 132 5.75 3.85 1.66
CA PHE A 132 4.64 3.43 2.52
C PHE A 132 3.35 4.10 2.09
N GLY A 133 2.23 3.46 2.39
CA GLY A 133 0.92 4.10 2.32
C GLY A 133 -0.10 3.39 3.18
N SER A 134 -1.24 4.05 3.37
CA SER A 134 -2.42 3.46 4.00
C SER A 134 -3.64 4.28 3.64
N SER A 135 -4.80 3.65 3.64
CA SER A 135 -6.10 4.33 3.62
C SER A 135 -6.59 4.73 5.01
N VAL A 136 -5.88 4.36 6.07
CA VAL A 136 -6.19 4.73 7.45
C VAL A 136 -5.30 5.93 7.84
N PRO A 137 -5.87 7.13 8.07
CA PRO A 137 -5.08 8.33 8.35
C PRO A 137 -4.14 8.17 9.56
N ASP A 138 -4.61 7.54 10.64
CA ASP A 138 -3.82 7.35 11.85
C ASP A 138 -2.62 6.41 11.62
N VAL A 139 -2.73 5.46 10.68
CA VAL A 139 -1.60 4.62 10.24
C VAL A 139 -0.60 5.47 9.46
N CYS A 140 -1.04 6.31 8.52
CA CYS A 140 -0.14 7.22 7.78
C CYS A 140 0.64 8.13 8.72
N MET A 141 -0.03 8.71 9.72
CA MET A 141 0.60 9.54 10.74
C MET A 141 1.61 8.73 11.56
N ALA A 142 1.20 7.59 12.13
CA ALA A 142 2.08 6.75 12.93
C ALA A 142 3.34 6.31 12.14
N ILE A 143 3.18 5.93 10.87
CA ILE A 143 4.29 5.62 9.98
C ILE A 143 5.20 6.85 9.83
N ASN A 144 4.68 8.01 9.43
CA ASN A 144 5.51 9.18 9.15
C ASN A 144 6.30 9.69 10.37
N TRP A 145 5.73 9.54 11.56
CA TRP A 145 6.40 9.90 12.82
C TRP A 145 7.46 8.88 13.24
N LYS A 146 7.21 7.59 13.04
CA LYS A 146 8.11 6.50 13.49
C LYS A 146 9.22 6.21 12.48
N GLN A 147 8.99 6.51 11.20
CA GLN A 147 9.98 6.43 10.15
C GLN A 147 9.94 7.73 9.33
N PRO A 148 10.98 8.59 9.39
CA PRO A 148 11.06 9.78 8.55
C PRO A 148 11.88 9.53 7.27
N ASN A 149 12.35 8.30 7.07
CA ASN A 149 13.32 7.95 6.03
C ASN A 149 12.65 7.56 4.71
N TYR A 150 11.40 7.11 4.73
CA TYR A 150 10.70 6.66 3.55
C TYR A 150 9.43 7.47 3.37
N PRO A 151 9.11 7.87 2.12
CA PRO A 151 7.91 8.65 1.88
C PRO A 151 6.65 7.85 2.20
N VAL A 152 5.62 8.59 2.61
CA VAL A 152 4.30 8.05 2.94
C VAL A 152 3.26 8.69 2.04
N PHE A 153 2.43 7.88 1.39
CA PHE A 153 1.22 8.32 0.69
C PHE A 153 -0.02 8.06 1.55
N TYR A 154 -0.97 8.98 1.51
CA TYR A 154 -2.32 8.70 1.98
C TYR A 154 -3.19 8.18 0.83
N ILE A 155 -3.86 7.05 1.03
CA ILE A 155 -4.65 6.38 -0.02
C ILE A 155 -6.13 6.69 0.18
N LEU A 156 -6.66 7.56 -0.65
CA LEU A 156 -8.08 7.86 -0.69
C LEU A 156 -8.77 6.89 -1.65
N TYR A 157 -9.14 5.71 -1.13
CA TYR A 157 -10.12 4.88 -1.83
C TYR A 157 -11.48 5.57 -1.77
N GLY A 158 -12.07 5.86 -2.93
CA GLY A 158 -13.48 6.26 -3.00
C GLY A 158 -14.33 5.29 -2.20
N ARG A 159 -15.35 5.78 -1.50
CA ARG A 159 -16.23 5.01 -0.60
C ARG A 159 -16.55 3.62 -1.18
N LYS A 160 -15.86 2.57 -0.75
CA LYS A 160 -16.25 1.19 -1.09
C LYS A 160 -17.48 0.84 -0.26
N TYR A 161 -18.62 0.78 -0.92
CA TYR A 161 -19.91 0.23 -0.48
C TYR A 161 -20.41 0.64 0.92
N GLY A 162 -21.32 1.62 0.95
CA GLY A 162 -22.38 1.69 1.98
C GLY A 162 -22.00 2.07 3.41
N ILE A 163 -20.71 2.17 3.74
CA ILE A 163 -20.26 2.61 5.06
C ILE A 163 -20.02 4.12 5.03
N THR A 164 -20.91 4.87 5.68
CA THR A 164 -20.65 6.27 6.03
C THR A 164 -19.55 6.28 7.08
N SER A 165 -18.30 6.48 6.67
CA SER A 165 -17.24 6.82 7.62
C SER A 165 -17.58 8.18 8.25
N GLU A 166 -17.66 8.23 9.59
CA GLU A 166 -17.80 9.48 10.36
C GLU A 166 -16.48 10.25 10.41
N ASP A 167 -15.37 9.64 9.97
CA ASP A 167 -14.08 10.30 9.90
C ASP A 167 -14.06 11.31 8.75
N TRP A 168 -14.08 12.59 9.11
CA TRP A 168 -14.05 13.72 8.17
C TRP A 168 -12.87 13.66 7.19
N ARG A 169 -11.75 13.00 7.57
CA ARG A 169 -10.56 12.80 6.73
C ARG A 169 -10.79 11.89 5.53
N LEU A 170 -11.91 11.14 5.54
CA LEU A 170 -12.33 10.21 4.48
C LEU A 170 -13.51 10.77 3.66
N VAL A 171 -13.96 12.00 3.95
CA VAL A 171 -15.21 12.55 3.40
C VAL A 171 -15.00 13.27 2.06
N SER A 172 -13.85 13.92 1.84
CA SER A 172 -13.54 14.63 0.59
C SER A 172 -12.06 14.62 0.25
N LEU A 173 -11.75 14.94 -1.02
CA LEU A 173 -10.37 15.13 -1.46
C LEU A 173 -9.70 16.31 -0.75
N ASP A 174 -10.42 17.42 -0.54
CA ASP A 174 -9.85 18.59 0.17
C ASP A 174 -9.45 18.23 1.60
N ALA A 175 -10.28 17.45 2.31
CA ALA A 175 -9.95 16.96 3.64
C ALA A 175 -8.72 16.02 3.62
N ALA A 176 -8.63 15.15 2.60
CA ALA A 176 -7.49 14.27 2.41
C ALA A 176 -6.18 15.04 2.12
N VAL A 177 -6.25 16.09 1.29
CA VAL A 177 -5.14 16.98 0.95
C VAL A 177 -4.68 17.75 2.18
N GLU A 178 -5.61 18.35 2.93
CA GLU A 178 -5.26 19.11 4.13
C GLU A 178 -4.68 18.20 5.22
N PHE A 179 -5.20 16.98 5.37
CA PHE A 179 -4.62 15.97 6.26
C PHE A 179 -3.19 15.60 5.86
N ALA A 180 -2.98 15.27 4.58
CA ALA A 180 -1.68 14.85 4.08
C ALA A 180 -0.63 15.97 4.21
N ARG A 181 -1.02 17.20 3.87
CA ARG A 181 -0.19 18.39 4.04
C ARG A 181 0.16 18.65 5.50
N SER A 182 -0.84 18.63 6.39
CA SER A 182 -0.63 18.87 7.83
C SER A 182 0.27 17.82 8.49
N ASN A 183 0.34 16.62 7.93
CA ASN A 183 1.17 15.52 8.44
C ASN A 183 2.48 15.33 7.67
N ASN A 184 2.86 16.25 6.77
CA ASN A 184 4.07 16.17 5.95
C ASN A 184 4.20 14.85 5.19
N LEU A 185 3.08 14.35 4.65
CA LEU A 185 3.08 13.18 3.76
C LEU A 185 3.62 13.57 2.38
N LEU A 186 4.11 12.60 1.60
CA LEU A 186 4.61 12.87 0.25
C LEU A 186 3.49 13.25 -0.72
N GLY A 187 2.31 12.63 -0.56
CA GLY A 187 1.22 12.83 -1.49
C GLY A 187 -0.04 12.04 -1.15
N VAL A 188 -1.03 12.15 -2.02
CA VAL A 188 -2.29 11.42 -1.96
C VAL A 188 -2.46 10.53 -3.18
N LEU A 189 -2.91 9.30 -2.98
CA LEU A 189 -3.33 8.38 -4.03
C LEU A 189 -4.86 8.40 -4.10
N VAL A 190 -5.43 8.79 -5.23
CA VAL A 190 -6.87 8.91 -5.45
C VAL A 190 -7.35 7.94 -6.52
N GLN A 191 -8.65 7.71 -6.59
CA GLN A 191 -9.22 6.89 -7.66
C GLN A 191 -9.03 7.55 -9.04
N GLY A 192 -8.55 6.79 -10.03
CA GLY A 192 -8.24 7.32 -11.37
C GLY A 192 -9.46 7.92 -12.08
N GLU A 193 -10.65 7.33 -11.88
CA GLU A 193 -11.92 7.83 -12.43
C GLU A 193 -12.29 9.22 -11.89
N LEU A 194 -11.89 9.54 -10.65
CA LEU A 194 -12.11 10.86 -10.06
C LEU A 194 -11.29 11.93 -10.79
N LEU A 195 -10.01 11.62 -11.09
CA LEU A 195 -9.15 12.52 -11.84
C LEU A 195 -9.60 12.66 -13.30
N ALA A 196 -10.06 11.58 -13.93
CA ALA A 196 -10.61 11.64 -15.29
C ALA A 196 -11.86 12.52 -15.37
N THR A 197 -12.71 12.49 -14.34
CA THR A 197 -13.93 13.32 -14.30
C THR A 197 -13.61 14.78 -13.96
N ALA A 198 -12.64 15.01 -13.09
CA ALA A 198 -12.25 16.35 -12.64
C ALA A 198 -10.71 16.51 -12.64
N PRO A 199 -10.09 16.75 -13.80
CA PRO A 199 -8.63 16.86 -13.93
C PRO A 199 -8.04 18.02 -13.11
N SER A 200 -8.82 19.08 -12.85
CA SER A 200 -8.42 20.22 -12.04
C SER A 200 -8.07 19.85 -10.59
N LEU A 201 -8.55 18.71 -10.09
CA LEU A 201 -8.21 18.21 -8.76
C LEU A 201 -6.72 17.89 -8.62
N ALA A 202 -6.06 17.45 -9.71
CA ALA A 202 -4.62 17.24 -9.71
C ALA A 202 -3.85 18.53 -9.38
N ASN A 203 -4.33 19.67 -9.90
CA ASN A 203 -3.72 20.97 -9.63
C ASN A 203 -3.90 21.39 -8.19
N ALA A 204 -5.11 21.22 -7.63
CA ALA A 204 -5.38 21.56 -6.24
C ALA A 204 -4.45 20.78 -5.27
N VAL A 205 -4.20 19.50 -5.54
CA VAL A 205 -3.25 18.70 -4.75
C VAL A 205 -1.82 19.23 -4.89
N ARG A 206 -1.38 19.55 -6.11
CA ARG A 206 -0.04 20.08 -6.37
C ARG A 206 0.19 21.47 -5.78
N GLU A 207 -0.81 22.34 -5.82
CA GLU A 207 -0.78 23.67 -5.19
C GLU A 207 -0.63 23.57 -3.66
N ALA A 208 -1.11 22.48 -3.05
CA ALA A 208 -0.87 22.17 -1.65
C ALA A 208 0.54 21.62 -1.35
N GLY A 209 1.39 21.48 -2.37
CA GLY A 209 2.76 20.98 -2.26
C GLY A 209 2.88 19.45 -2.18
N LEU A 210 1.82 18.72 -2.57
CA LEU A 210 1.73 17.27 -2.50
C LEU A 210 1.84 16.65 -3.90
N LEU A 211 2.36 15.42 -3.96
CA LEU A 211 2.21 14.60 -5.16
C LEU A 211 0.77 14.05 -5.26
N VAL A 212 0.23 14.05 -6.47
CA VAL A 212 -1.04 13.38 -6.79
C VAL A 212 -0.75 12.07 -7.51
N GLY A 213 -1.27 10.96 -7.01
CA GLY A 213 -1.25 9.71 -7.73
C GLY A 213 -2.62 9.12 -7.98
N ALA A 214 -2.73 8.29 -9.00
CA ALA A 214 -3.96 7.65 -9.43
C ALA A 214 -3.90 6.14 -9.19
N CYS A 215 -4.87 5.58 -8.47
CA CYS A 215 -5.13 4.15 -8.42
C CYS A 215 -6.18 3.81 -9.48
N CYS A 216 -5.82 3.03 -10.50
CA CYS A 216 -6.73 2.65 -11.58
C CYS A 216 -6.74 1.14 -11.82
N THR A 217 -7.93 0.62 -12.12
CA THR A 217 -8.12 -0.73 -12.64
C THR A 217 -8.03 -0.78 -14.16
N ASP A 218 -8.44 0.31 -14.82
CA ASP A 218 -8.30 0.51 -16.26
C ASP A 218 -7.41 1.74 -16.50
N TYR A 219 -6.22 1.51 -17.05
CA TYR A 219 -5.29 2.59 -17.39
C TYR A 219 -5.84 3.52 -18.49
N GLY A 220 -6.76 3.04 -19.34
CA GLY A 220 -7.39 3.81 -20.40
C GLY A 220 -8.11 5.06 -19.89
N VAL A 221 -8.60 5.04 -18.66
CA VAL A 221 -9.26 6.17 -17.98
C VAL A 221 -8.34 7.38 -17.87
N LEU A 222 -7.02 7.16 -17.74
CA LEU A 222 -6.04 8.24 -17.63
C LEU A 222 -5.52 8.72 -19.00
N SER A 223 -5.82 8.01 -20.09
CA SER A 223 -5.32 8.36 -21.43
C SER A 223 -5.88 9.68 -21.97
N ALA A 224 -7.04 10.09 -21.48
CA ALA A 224 -7.68 11.37 -21.82
C ALA A 224 -7.11 12.56 -21.02
N LEU A 225 -6.26 12.32 -20.02
CA LEU A 225 -5.66 13.37 -19.22
C LEU A 225 -4.41 13.90 -19.93
N GLU A 226 -4.35 15.22 -20.08
CA GLU A 226 -3.20 15.92 -20.66
C GLU A 226 -2.77 17.06 -19.74
N GLY A 227 -1.53 17.52 -19.95
CA GLY A 227 -1.01 18.67 -19.24
C GLY A 227 -1.03 18.47 -17.72
N ASP A 228 -1.61 19.42 -16.99
CA ASP A 228 -1.54 19.42 -15.53
C ASP A 228 -2.52 18.43 -14.87
N GLY A 229 -3.45 17.86 -15.64
CA GLY A 229 -4.35 16.81 -15.16
C GLY A 229 -3.69 15.44 -15.01
N VAL A 230 -2.49 15.24 -15.59
CA VAL A 230 -1.78 13.95 -15.52
C VAL A 230 -1.24 13.73 -14.11
N PRO A 231 -1.49 12.57 -13.47
CA PRO A 231 -1.00 12.27 -12.12
C PRO A 231 0.51 12.07 -12.09
N ASP A 232 1.14 12.38 -10.95
CA ASP A 232 2.58 12.22 -10.71
C ASP A 232 3.00 10.76 -10.53
N ALA A 233 2.07 9.92 -10.08
CA ALA A 233 2.27 8.49 -9.95
C ALA A 233 1.01 7.72 -10.29
N VAL A 234 1.15 6.49 -10.76
CA VAL A 234 0.01 5.62 -11.10
C VAL A 234 0.20 4.24 -10.50
N VAL A 235 -0.79 3.78 -9.73
CA VAL A 235 -0.94 2.40 -9.30
C VAL A 235 -1.85 1.68 -10.29
N HIS A 236 -1.28 0.77 -11.06
CA HIS A 236 -2.01 -0.04 -12.04
C HIS A 236 -1.43 -1.45 -12.09
N GLY A 237 -2.29 -2.47 -12.15
CA GLY A 237 -1.85 -3.87 -12.18
C GLY A 237 -0.96 -4.26 -10.98
N GLY A 238 -1.20 -3.64 -9.82
CA GLY A 238 -0.41 -3.86 -8.60
C GLY A 238 1.03 -3.35 -8.63
N VAL A 239 1.30 -2.38 -9.50
CA VAL A 239 2.59 -1.69 -9.56
C VAL A 239 2.37 -0.19 -9.45
N LEU A 240 3.08 0.46 -8.53
CA LEU A 240 3.17 1.91 -8.43
C LEU A 240 4.32 2.40 -9.32
N ASN A 241 4.00 3.25 -10.28
CA ASN A 241 4.95 3.86 -11.20
C ASN A 241 4.95 5.37 -11.03
N PHE A 242 6.13 5.97 -10.83
CA PHE A 242 6.28 7.42 -10.85
C PHE A 242 6.47 7.92 -12.28
N GLN A 243 5.70 8.93 -12.66
CA GLN A 243 5.79 9.60 -13.94
C GLN A 243 6.97 10.59 -13.92
N ASP A 244 7.62 10.76 -15.06
CA ASP A 244 8.74 11.69 -15.20
C ASP A 244 8.23 13.05 -15.68
N HIS A 245 8.60 14.10 -14.94
CA HIS A 245 8.28 15.49 -15.26
C HIS A 245 9.50 16.25 -15.79
N SER A 246 10.58 15.57 -16.17
CA SER A 246 11.85 16.18 -16.61
C SER A 246 11.76 17.05 -17.89
N GLY A 247 10.57 17.42 -18.36
CA GLY A 247 10.35 18.31 -19.50
C GLY A 247 9.61 19.61 -19.19
N ARG A 248 9.24 19.89 -17.93
CA ARG A 248 8.58 21.17 -17.57
C ARG A 248 9.59 22.16 -17.00
N THR A 249 10.40 22.73 -17.89
CA THR A 249 11.12 24.00 -17.68
C THR A 249 10.36 25.12 -18.37
#